data_AF-A0A496RVK3-F1
#
_entry.id   AF-A0A496RVK3-F1
#
_cell.length_a   1.000
_cell.length_b   1.000
_cell.length_c   1.000
_cell.angle_alpha   90.00
_cell.angle_beta   90.00
_cell.angle_gamma   90.00
#
_symmetry.space_group_name_H-M   'P 1'
#
loop_
_entity.id
_entity.type
_entity.pdbx_description
1 polymer ?
#
loop_
_entity_poly.entity_id
_entity_poly.type
_entity_poly.pdbx_seq_one_letter_code
_entity_poly.pdbx_strand_id
1 'polypeptide(L)' 'MYFRLDESAIVESEEIKPGVILDYDANDNVVGIEILNLSKRVSLEMLKSLQFETA' A
#
# COMPACT_ATOMS: atom_id res chain seq x y z
N MET A 1 2.73 -4.33 5.86
CA MET A 1 3.52 -4.32 4.60
C MET A 1 3.30 -2.95 4.00
N TYR A 2 4.37 -2.32 3.52
CA TYR A 2 4.30 -1.01 2.89
C TYR A 2 4.87 -1.08 1.47
N PHE A 3 4.14 -0.52 0.50
CA PHE A 3 4.56 -0.42 -0.88
C PHE A 3 4.62 1.05 -1.29
N ARG A 4 5.82 1.53 -1.62
CA ARG A 4 6.07 2.89 -2.06
C ARG A 4 5.98 2.96 -3.58
N LEU A 5 5.11 3.81 -4.11
CA LEU A 5 4.87 3.96 -5.55
C LEU A 5 5.67 5.12 -6.15
N ASP A 6 5.85 6.19 -5.39
CA ASP A 6 6.48 7.43 -5.83
C ASP A 6 7.23 8.10 -4.68
N GLU A 7 8.27 8.90 -4.95
CA GLU A 7 9.09 9.53 -3.91
C GLU A 7 8.49 10.82 -3.33
N SER A 8 7.40 11.35 -3.89
CA SER A 8 6.74 12.58 -3.44
C SER A 8 6.33 12.54 -1.97
N ALA A 9 6.34 13.71 -1.33
CA ALA A 9 5.97 13.81 0.08
C ALA A 9 4.54 13.33 0.32
N ILE A 10 4.37 12.47 1.33
CA ILE A 10 3.04 12.10 1.82
C ILE A 10 2.51 13.28 2.62
N VAL A 11 1.33 13.76 2.26
CA VAL A 11 0.65 14.84 2.99
C VAL A 11 -0.58 14.33 3.74
N GLU A 12 -1.15 13.20 3.30
CA GLU A 12 -2.32 12.58 3.89
C GLU A 12 -2.23 11.05 3.80
N SER A 13 -2.81 10.36 4.79
CA SER A 13 -2.98 8.92 4.81
C SER A 13 -4.41 8.58 5.20
N GLU A 14 -5.08 7.74 4.42
CA GLU A 14 -6.49 7.37 4.62
C GLU A 14 -6.66 5.85 4.73
N GLU A 15 -7.32 5.38 5.80
CA GLU A 15 -7.76 3.98 5.93
C GLU A 15 -9.08 3.75 5.18
N ILE A 16 -8.98 3.41 3.88
CA ILE A 16 -10.15 3.21 3.00
C ILE A 16 -10.96 1.93 3.34
N LYS A 17 -10.31 0.97 4.00
CA LYS A 17 -10.89 -0.28 4.53
C LYS A 17 -10.08 -0.72 5.75
N PRO A 18 -10.67 -1.51 6.68
CA PRO A 18 -9.95 -2.01 7.84
C PRO A 18 -8.58 -2.62 7.49
N GLY A 19 -7.50 -1.94 7.86
CA GLY A 19 -6.09 -2.21 7.63
C GLY A 19 -5.61 -2.15 6.17
N VAL A 20 -6.27 -1.39 5.31
CA VAL A 20 -5.76 -0.95 4.00
C VAL A 20 -5.70 0.57 4.01
N ILE A 21 -4.50 1.11 3.90
CA ILE A 21 -4.23 2.55 3.99
C ILE A 21 -3.61 3.00 2.67
N LEU A 22 -4.09 4.12 2.15
CA LEU A 22 -3.50 4.81 1.00
C LEU A 22 -2.82 6.09 1.48
N ASP A 23 -1.63 6.35 0.97
CA ASP A 23 -0.91 7.60 1.17
C ASP A 23 -1.04 8.47 -0.07
N TYR A 24 -1.37 9.74 0.12
CA TYR A 24 -1.56 10.73 -0.93
C TYR A 24 -0.50 11.83 -0.89
N ASP A 25 -0.12 12.32 -2.07
CA ASP A 25 0.65 13.55 -2.25
C ASP A 25 -0.24 14.81 -2.26
N ALA A 26 0.38 15.98 -2.38
CA ALA A 26 -0.33 17.26 -2.41
C ALA A 26 -1.24 17.46 -3.65
N ASN A 27 -1.15 16.59 -4.65
CA ASN A 27 -1.94 16.62 -5.87
C ASN A 27 -3.00 15.51 -5.90
N ASP A 28 -3.26 14.84 -4.77
CA ASP A 28 -4.23 13.74 -4.62
C ASP A 28 -3.84 12.46 -5.39
N ASN A 29 -2.55 12.28 -5.71
CA ASN A 29 -2.06 11.03 -6.26
C ASN A 29 -1.72 10.04 -5.15
N VAL A 30 -2.05 8.76 -5.35
CA VAL A 30 -1.61 7.69 -4.45
C VAL A 30 -0.11 7.44 -4.64
N VAL A 31 0.66 7.68 -3.59
CA VAL A 31 2.13 7.52 -3.58
C VAL A 31 2.62 6.37 -2.69
N GLY A 32 1.72 5.80 -1.89
CA GLY A 32 2.01 4.66 -1.03
C GLY A 32 0.77 3.83 -0.70
N ILE A 33 0.99 2.55 -0.42
CA ILE A 33 -0.04 1.60 0.01
C ILE A 33 0.48 0.85 1.24
N GLU A 34 -0.26 0.88 2.34
CA GLU A 34 0.00 0.06 3.52
C GLU A 34 -1.09 -0.98 3.74
N ILE A 35 -0.69 -2.23 3.95
CA ILE A 35 -1.60 -3.30 4.38
C ILE A 35 -1.18 -3.81 5.76
N LEU A 36 -2.04 -3.56 6.74
CA LEU A 36 -1.87 -3.96 8.13
C LEU A 36 -2.25 -5.43 8.33
N ASN A 37 -1.49 -6.10 9.21
CA ASN A 37 -1.70 -7.51 9.55
C ASN A 37 -1.75 -8.43 8.31
N LEU A 38 -0.99 -8.13 7.25
CA LEU A 38 -1.05 -8.88 5.98
C LEU A 38 -0.86 -10.40 6.20
N SER A 39 0.02 -10.81 7.12
CA SER A 39 0.24 -12.23 7.48
C SER A 39 -0.96 -12.94 8.10
N LYS A 40 -1.98 -12.21 8.54
CA LYS A 40 -3.25 -12.78 9.02
C LYS A 40 -4.31 -12.85 7.92
N ARG A 41 -4.07 -12.23 6.76
CA ARG A 41 -5.04 -12.09 5.65
C ARG A 41 -4.69 -12.99 4.46
N VAL A 42 -3.41 -13.31 4.27
CA VAL A 42 -2.92 -14.16 3.18
C VAL A 42 -2.04 -15.28 3.73
N SER A 43 -1.88 -16.36 2.97
CA SER A 43 -1.00 -17.46 3.37
C SER A 43 0.46 -17.02 3.40
N LEU A 44 1.25 -17.65 4.27
CA LEU A 44 2.69 -17.37 4.35
C LEU A 44 3.43 -17.66 3.04
N GLU A 45 2.96 -18.64 2.26
CA GLU A 45 3.52 -18.93 0.94
C GLU A 45 3.29 -17.79 -0.05
N MET A 46 2.10 -17.16 -0.03
CA MET A 46 1.81 -16.00 -0.88
C MET A 46 2.62 -14.76 -0.50
N LEU A 47 3.02 -14.62 0.77
CA LEU A 47 3.87 -13.49 1.19
C LEU A 47 5.28 -13.52 0.60
N LYS A 48 5.71 -14.66 0.03
CA LYS A 48 7.04 -14.81 -0.56
C LYS A 48 7.16 -14.21 -1.96
N SER A 49 6.03 -13.92 -2.61
CA SER A 49 6.01 -13.36 -3.95
C SER A 49 5.10 -12.15 -4.03
N LEU A 50 5.56 -11.12 -4.72
CA LEU A 50 4.76 -9.97 -5.11
C LEU A 50 4.67 -9.96 -6.63
N GLN A 51 3.46 -9.88 -7.17
CA GLN A 51 3.21 -9.78 -8.60
C GLN A 51 2.62 -8.39 -8.89
N PHE A 52 3.18 -7.72 -9.89
CA PHE A 52 2.69 -6.45 -10.39
C PHE A 52 2.82 -6.45 -11.92
N GLU A 53 1.90 -5.75 -12.58
CA GLU A 53 1.89 -5.58 -14.02
C GLU A 53 1.83 -4.07 -14.32
N THR A 54 2.54 -3.65 -15.36
CA THR A 54 2.52 -2.28 -15.87
C THR A 54 2.00 -2.29 -17.30
N ALA A 55 1.32 -1.21 -17.71
CA ALA A 55 0.87 -1.03 -19.08
C ALA A 55 2.03 -0.81 -20.07
#